data_AF-A0A0F8ZU34-F1
#
_entry.id   AF-A0A0F8ZU34-F1
#
_cell.length_a   1.000
_cell.length_b   1.000
_cell.length_c   1.000
_cell.angle_alpha   90.00
_cell.angle_beta   90.00
_cell.angle_gamma   90.00
#
_symmetry.space_group_name_H-M   'P 1'
#
loop_
_entity.id
_entity.type
_entity.pdbx_description
1 polymer ?
#
loop_
_entity_poly.entity_id
_entity_poly.type
_entity_poly.pdbx_seq_one_letter_code
_entity_poly.pdbx_strand_id
1 'polypeptide(L)'
;MRSDHPDYAAAHCRGVLEVGTRSVIAIGPTRAPHPLTYADWESGNRRPYSVSFAQQFDTSKAVADDWHNTHAGRINIAMLYPVLRDEHERDMAAQDYADACDQSRAVRAYARDKGLIFTQDGHWRGSIRRAQALGLLGPDALLSHCIDLHDDEIALAAETDTKIAHNPSANASIAGRCPATEMMEIGVCVALGSDATAPDRSGDMFRHMQQAMHYHRRHFRDADVLPIGRVLEMCTIDGAKALGMDERIGSLEVGKAADIVTLDLARPHLQPGNMPVHRLVCFANGNDVSNVMVGGEMVLRDARATRLDEAEVLRDAAAEAALMVERMGGAQDLALPPDFWGQREGQL
;
A
#
# COMPACT_ATOMS: atom_id res chain seq x y z
N MET A 1 -7.49 3.86 -3.21
CA MET A 1 -8.22 5.13 -3.28
C MET A 1 -9.72 4.91 -3.24
N ARG A 2 -10.47 5.87 -2.70
CA ARG A 2 -11.94 5.90 -2.71
C ARG A 2 -12.35 7.13 -3.51
N SER A 3 -13.23 6.95 -4.48
CA SER A 3 -13.58 8.02 -5.41
C SER A 3 -15.02 7.92 -5.84
N ASP A 4 -15.64 9.07 -6.01
CA ASP A 4 -17.01 9.28 -6.44
C ASP A 4 -17.09 9.94 -7.83
N HIS A 5 -15.93 10.31 -8.40
CA HIS A 5 -15.79 10.85 -9.75
C HIS A 5 -14.50 10.34 -10.42
N PRO A 6 -14.54 9.85 -11.67
CA PRO A 6 -13.37 9.23 -12.33
C PRO A 6 -12.17 10.17 -12.48
N ASP A 7 -12.41 11.49 -12.58
CA ASP A 7 -11.35 12.48 -12.77
C ASP A 7 -10.30 12.50 -11.66
N TYR A 8 -10.67 12.15 -10.42
CA TYR A 8 -9.71 12.11 -9.32
C TYR A 8 -8.72 10.94 -9.48
N ALA A 9 -9.20 9.78 -9.93
CA ALA A 9 -8.34 8.65 -10.27
C ALA A 9 -7.52 8.93 -11.53
N ALA A 10 -8.12 9.59 -12.53
CA ALA A 10 -7.43 10.01 -13.74
C ALA A 10 -6.30 11.01 -13.43
N ALA A 11 -6.51 11.95 -12.51
CA ALA A 11 -5.48 12.88 -12.06
C ALA A 11 -4.30 12.14 -11.40
N HIS A 12 -4.58 11.15 -10.55
CA HIS A 12 -3.54 10.31 -9.97
C HIS A 12 -2.77 9.52 -11.04
N CYS A 13 -3.47 8.91 -12.01
CA CYS A 13 -2.85 8.19 -13.12
C CYS A 13 -1.93 9.11 -13.94
N ARG A 14 -2.38 10.33 -14.26
CA ARG A 14 -1.56 11.33 -14.94
C ARG A 14 -0.33 11.70 -14.14
N GLY A 15 -0.46 11.95 -12.83
CA GLY A 15 0.69 12.23 -11.96
C GLY A 15 1.73 11.10 -11.97
N VAL A 16 1.30 9.82 -11.91
CA VAL A 16 2.20 8.66 -12.05
C VAL A 16 2.94 8.70 -13.39
N LEU A 17 2.21 9.00 -14.48
CA LEU A 17 2.77 9.10 -15.82
C LEU A 17 3.65 10.34 -16.03
N GLU A 18 3.48 11.41 -15.26
CA GLU A 18 4.32 12.61 -15.30
C GLU A 18 5.64 12.37 -14.56
N VAL A 19 5.57 11.76 -13.37
CA VAL A 19 6.76 11.29 -12.63
C VAL A 19 7.52 10.22 -13.43
N GLY A 20 6.79 9.35 -14.14
CA GLY A 20 7.36 8.24 -14.93
C GLY A 20 7.49 6.93 -14.16
N THR A 21 6.80 6.79 -13.04
CA THR A 21 6.76 5.54 -12.30
C THR A 21 5.77 4.55 -12.93
N ARG A 22 5.71 3.35 -12.34
CA ARG A 22 4.70 2.33 -12.61
C ARG A 22 3.85 2.19 -11.36
N SER A 23 2.53 2.06 -11.53
CA SER A 23 1.61 1.90 -10.41
C SER A 23 0.53 0.87 -10.70
N VAL A 24 0.20 0.08 -9.67
CA VAL A 24 -1.06 -0.64 -9.57
C VAL A 24 -1.95 0.16 -8.61
N ILE A 25 -2.97 0.82 -9.15
CA ILE A 25 -3.82 1.72 -8.38
C ILE A 25 -5.04 0.94 -7.91
N ALA A 26 -5.13 0.74 -6.60
CA ALA A 26 -6.29 0.13 -5.98
C ALA A 26 -7.44 1.14 -5.89
N ILE A 27 -8.61 0.86 -6.45
CA ILE A 27 -9.82 1.69 -6.36
C ILE A 27 -11.04 0.86 -5.98
N GLY A 28 -11.97 1.45 -5.24
CA GLY A 28 -13.27 0.82 -5.01
C GLY A 28 -14.15 1.57 -4.03
N PRO A 29 -15.37 1.06 -3.76
CA PRO A 29 -16.34 1.70 -2.86
C PRO A 29 -15.92 1.68 -1.39
N THR A 30 -16.41 2.63 -0.61
CA THR A 30 -16.30 2.59 0.86
C THR A 30 -17.16 1.46 1.44
N ARG A 31 -17.00 1.18 2.73
CA ARG A 31 -17.85 0.20 3.42
C ARG A 31 -19.25 0.79 3.57
N ALA A 32 -20.27 -0.06 3.54
CA ALA A 32 -21.61 0.31 4.00
C ALA A 32 -21.58 0.88 5.44
N PRO A 33 -22.56 1.70 5.84
CA PRO A 33 -23.77 2.07 5.09
C PRO A 33 -23.55 3.15 4.01
N HIS A 34 -24.38 3.10 2.97
CA HIS A 34 -24.52 4.13 1.94
C HIS A 34 -25.96 4.68 1.96
N PRO A 35 -26.19 5.92 1.48
CA PRO A 35 -25.22 6.83 0.85
C PRO A 35 -24.27 7.49 1.86
N LEU A 36 -23.06 7.82 1.40
CA LEU A 36 -22.10 8.66 2.14
C LEU A 36 -22.16 10.10 1.64
N THR A 37 -21.83 11.05 2.53
CA THR A 37 -21.74 12.47 2.16
C THR A 37 -20.36 12.79 1.59
N TYR A 38 -20.33 13.16 0.32
CA TYR A 38 -19.19 13.79 -0.34
C TYR A 38 -19.43 15.29 -0.49
N ALA A 39 -18.45 16.05 -0.98
CA ALA A 39 -18.63 17.47 -1.23
C ALA A 39 -17.78 17.98 -2.38
N ASP A 40 -18.37 18.85 -3.20
CA ASP A 40 -17.64 19.65 -4.18
C ASP A 40 -17.23 20.98 -3.55
N TRP A 41 -16.21 21.59 -4.15
CA TRP A 41 -15.66 22.88 -3.76
C TRP A 41 -15.45 23.82 -4.97
N GLU A 42 -16.09 23.55 -6.11
CA GLU A 42 -15.86 24.28 -7.37
C GLU A 42 -16.13 25.79 -7.23
N SER A 43 -17.13 26.16 -6.42
CA SER A 43 -17.46 27.57 -6.17
C SER A 43 -16.76 28.17 -4.95
N GLY A 44 -15.71 27.53 -4.43
CA GLY A 44 -15.04 27.91 -3.18
C GLY A 44 -15.85 27.61 -1.90
N ASN A 45 -17.08 27.11 -2.03
CA ASN A 45 -17.94 26.75 -0.91
C ASN A 45 -18.19 25.25 -0.91
N ARG A 46 -18.22 24.63 0.29
CA ARG A 46 -18.53 23.22 0.47
C ARG A 46 -19.99 22.94 0.07
N ARG A 47 -20.21 22.12 -0.95
CA ARG A 47 -21.55 21.66 -1.35
C ARG A 47 -21.68 20.16 -1.14
N PRO A 48 -22.34 19.72 -0.05
CA PRO A 48 -22.47 18.30 0.23
C PRO A 48 -23.47 17.63 -0.72
N TYR A 49 -23.17 16.41 -1.14
CA TYR A 49 -24.08 15.55 -1.88
C TYR A 49 -23.96 14.09 -1.42
N SER A 50 -25.01 13.31 -1.69
CA SER A 50 -25.09 11.90 -1.31
C SER A 50 -24.55 11.02 -2.42
N VAL A 51 -23.62 10.13 -2.07
CA VAL A 51 -23.00 9.17 -3.00
C VAL A 51 -23.39 7.76 -2.59
N SER A 52 -24.02 7.03 -3.52
CA SER A 52 -24.42 5.63 -3.30
C SER A 52 -23.27 4.65 -3.53
N PHE A 53 -23.43 3.41 -3.06
CA PHE A 53 -22.55 2.30 -3.43
C PHE A 53 -22.46 2.13 -4.95
N ALA A 54 -23.61 2.12 -5.63
CA ALA A 54 -23.68 1.93 -7.07
C ALA A 54 -22.86 2.98 -7.81
N GLN A 55 -22.96 4.25 -7.41
CA GLN A 55 -22.18 5.34 -7.99
C GLN A 55 -20.67 5.12 -7.82
N GLN A 56 -20.18 4.86 -6.60
CA GLN A 56 -18.73 4.61 -6.40
C GLN A 56 -18.25 3.36 -7.14
N PHE A 57 -19.10 2.33 -7.20
CA PHE A 57 -18.74 1.10 -7.87
C PHE A 57 -18.65 1.32 -9.38
N ASP A 58 -19.61 2.02 -9.97
CA ASP A 58 -19.59 2.36 -11.40
C ASP A 58 -18.44 3.32 -11.74
N THR A 59 -18.10 4.27 -10.87
CA THR A 59 -16.87 5.07 -10.99
C THR A 59 -15.63 4.18 -11.01
N SER A 60 -15.56 3.20 -10.11
CA SER A 60 -14.41 2.28 -10.02
C SER A 60 -14.28 1.41 -11.26
N LYS A 61 -15.40 0.95 -11.83
CA LYS A 61 -15.44 0.20 -13.10
C LYS A 61 -14.97 1.07 -14.27
N ALA A 62 -15.47 2.30 -14.38
CA ALA A 62 -15.06 3.24 -15.43
C ALA A 62 -13.54 3.49 -15.37
N VAL A 63 -12.98 3.71 -14.18
CA VAL A 63 -11.54 3.86 -13.99
C VAL A 63 -10.77 2.59 -14.41
N ALA A 64 -11.27 1.41 -14.06
CA ALA A 64 -10.66 0.15 -14.48
C ALA A 64 -10.68 0.00 -16.01
N ASP A 65 -11.81 0.23 -16.66
CA ASP A 65 -11.97 0.13 -18.11
C ASP A 65 -11.10 1.16 -18.86
N ASP A 66 -10.96 2.38 -18.33
CA ASP A 66 -10.19 3.46 -18.97
C ASP A 66 -8.67 3.35 -18.79
N TRP A 67 -8.20 2.83 -17.64
CA TRP A 67 -6.79 2.95 -17.24
C TRP A 67 -6.06 1.62 -17.05
N HIS A 68 -6.74 0.49 -16.84
CA HIS A 68 -6.05 -0.78 -16.58
C HIS A 68 -5.24 -1.24 -17.81
N ASN A 69 -4.00 -1.69 -17.56
CA ASN A 69 -3.05 -2.14 -18.57
C ASN A 69 -2.75 -1.11 -19.68
N THR A 70 -2.89 0.19 -19.39
CA THR A 70 -2.55 1.26 -20.34
C THR A 70 -1.07 1.65 -20.26
N HIS A 71 -0.59 2.42 -21.24
CA HIS A 71 0.78 2.94 -21.28
C HIS A 71 1.85 1.84 -21.15
N ALA A 72 1.69 0.78 -21.95
CA ALA A 72 2.51 -0.45 -21.88
C ALA A 72 2.51 -1.09 -20.47
N GLY A 73 1.35 -1.07 -19.81
CA GLY A 73 1.14 -1.56 -18.45
C GLY A 73 1.93 -0.80 -17.37
N ARG A 74 2.29 0.47 -17.61
CA ARG A 74 2.75 1.38 -16.55
C ARG A 74 1.64 1.69 -15.56
N ILE A 75 0.39 1.77 -16.04
CA ILE A 75 -0.80 1.92 -15.22
C ILE A 75 -1.60 0.63 -15.25
N ASN A 76 -1.85 0.09 -14.06
CA ASN A 76 -2.77 -1.02 -13.86
C ASN A 76 -3.72 -0.65 -12.74
N ILE A 77 -4.94 -1.17 -12.80
CA ILE A 77 -5.96 -0.97 -11.77
C ILE A 77 -6.17 -2.27 -11.00
N ALA A 78 -6.35 -2.14 -9.68
CA ALA A 78 -6.80 -3.19 -8.78
C ALA A 78 -8.13 -2.77 -8.14
N MET A 79 -8.97 -3.74 -7.80
CA MET A 79 -10.23 -3.50 -7.11
C MET A 79 -10.05 -3.63 -5.59
N LEU A 80 -10.69 -2.75 -4.84
CA LEU A 80 -10.54 -2.66 -3.40
C LEU A 80 -11.89 -2.59 -2.69
N TYR A 81 -12.11 -3.42 -1.67
CA TYR A 81 -13.21 -3.23 -0.73
C TYR A 81 -12.69 -3.29 0.72
N PRO A 82 -13.18 -2.46 1.66
CA PRO A 82 -12.69 -2.50 3.04
C PRO A 82 -12.86 -3.89 3.66
N VAL A 83 -11.88 -4.32 4.46
CA VAL A 83 -11.97 -5.57 5.21
C VAL A 83 -13.24 -5.62 6.08
N LEU A 84 -13.79 -6.80 6.30
CA LEU A 84 -14.81 -7.05 7.31
C LEU A 84 -14.20 -7.87 8.45
N ARG A 85 -14.57 -7.51 9.67
CA ARG A 85 -13.99 -8.05 10.91
C ARG A 85 -15.09 -8.31 11.93
N ASP A 86 -14.76 -9.00 13.01
CA ASP A 86 -15.71 -9.35 14.06
C ASP A 86 -16.35 -8.12 14.68
N GLU A 87 -15.61 -7.01 14.79
CA GLU A 87 -16.15 -5.75 15.30
C GLU A 87 -17.21 -5.17 14.36
N HIS A 88 -17.06 -5.34 13.04
CA HIS A 88 -18.04 -4.87 12.08
C HIS A 88 -19.34 -5.67 12.14
N GLU A 89 -19.26 -7.00 12.28
CA GLU A 89 -20.44 -7.86 12.42
C GLU A 89 -21.19 -7.59 13.74
N ARG A 90 -20.44 -7.31 14.81
CA ARG A 90 -20.99 -7.04 16.14
C ARG A 90 -21.59 -5.65 16.26
N ASP A 91 -20.92 -4.64 15.72
CA ASP A 91 -21.20 -3.23 16.04
C ASP A 91 -22.04 -2.52 14.94
N MET A 92 -22.08 -3.04 13.71
CA MET A 92 -22.94 -2.49 12.65
C MET A 92 -24.39 -2.97 12.80
N ALA A 93 -25.33 -2.21 12.22
CA ALA A 93 -26.68 -2.72 12.05
C ALA A 93 -26.65 -3.97 11.14
N ALA A 94 -27.51 -4.96 11.44
CA ALA A 94 -27.52 -6.23 10.72
C ALA A 94 -27.68 -6.06 9.19
N GLN A 95 -28.51 -5.10 8.77
CA GLN A 95 -28.67 -4.79 7.35
C GLN A 95 -27.40 -4.17 6.75
N ASP A 96 -26.75 -3.24 7.44
CA ASP A 96 -25.53 -2.60 6.93
C ASP A 96 -24.38 -3.61 6.80
N TYR A 97 -24.28 -4.57 7.72
CA TYR A 97 -23.29 -5.65 7.63
C TYR A 97 -23.61 -6.61 6.48
N ALA A 98 -24.89 -6.96 6.29
CA ALA A 98 -25.33 -7.78 5.16
C ALA A 98 -25.02 -7.08 3.82
N ASP A 99 -25.33 -5.79 3.71
CA ASP A 99 -25.00 -4.97 2.55
C ASP A 99 -23.49 -4.93 2.32
N ALA A 100 -22.69 -4.75 3.38
CA ALA A 100 -21.23 -4.76 3.24
C ALA A 100 -20.69 -6.10 2.72
N CYS A 101 -21.27 -7.22 3.17
CA CYS A 101 -20.93 -8.54 2.67
C CYS A 101 -21.27 -8.67 1.18
N ASP A 102 -22.47 -8.28 0.76
CA ASP A 102 -22.91 -8.37 -0.64
C ASP A 102 -22.11 -7.43 -1.56
N GLN A 103 -21.82 -6.22 -1.10
CA GLN A 103 -20.96 -5.27 -1.78
C GLN A 103 -19.54 -5.82 -1.97
N SER A 104 -18.95 -6.44 -0.93
CA SER A 104 -17.62 -7.04 -1.03
C SER A 104 -17.58 -8.17 -2.06
N ARG A 105 -18.62 -9.02 -2.11
CA ARG A 105 -18.77 -10.08 -3.11
C ARG A 105 -18.93 -9.51 -4.51
N ALA A 106 -19.72 -8.45 -4.68
CA ALA A 106 -19.90 -7.80 -5.98
C ALA A 106 -18.59 -7.21 -6.53
N VAL A 107 -17.82 -6.52 -5.68
CA VAL A 107 -16.50 -5.99 -6.06
C VAL A 107 -15.53 -7.12 -6.40
N ARG A 108 -15.52 -8.19 -5.60
CA ARG A 108 -14.68 -9.38 -5.86
C ARG A 108 -15.05 -10.08 -7.17
N ALA A 109 -16.34 -10.25 -7.44
CA ALA A 109 -16.83 -10.86 -8.66
C ALA A 109 -16.39 -10.07 -9.90
N TYR A 110 -16.52 -8.73 -9.85
CA TYR A 110 -16.03 -7.86 -10.93
C TYR A 110 -14.51 -7.94 -11.10
N ALA A 111 -13.74 -7.95 -10.00
CA ALA A 111 -12.29 -8.09 -10.06
C ALA A 111 -11.87 -9.37 -10.79
N ARG A 112 -12.50 -10.50 -10.45
CA ARG A 112 -12.25 -11.80 -11.11
C ARG A 112 -12.66 -11.81 -12.57
N ASP A 113 -13.84 -11.29 -12.90
CA ASP A 113 -14.34 -11.19 -14.28
C ASP A 113 -13.36 -10.43 -15.19
N LYS A 114 -12.75 -9.38 -14.64
CA LYS A 114 -11.80 -8.52 -15.35
C LYS A 114 -10.33 -8.93 -15.21
N GLY A 115 -10.02 -9.99 -14.46
CA GLY A 115 -8.65 -10.42 -14.18
C GLY A 115 -7.82 -9.38 -13.41
N LEU A 116 -8.47 -8.58 -12.56
CA LEU A 116 -7.84 -7.54 -11.75
C LEU A 116 -7.43 -8.10 -10.39
N ILE A 117 -6.32 -7.61 -9.85
CA ILE A 117 -5.98 -7.84 -8.44
C ILE A 117 -7.11 -7.30 -7.56
N PHE A 118 -7.52 -8.09 -6.57
CA PHE A 118 -8.39 -7.66 -5.49
C PHE A 118 -7.55 -7.42 -4.24
N THR A 119 -7.78 -6.32 -3.54
CA THR A 119 -7.07 -6.03 -2.30
C THR A 119 -8.02 -5.63 -1.19
N GLN A 120 -7.62 -5.93 0.04
CA GLN A 120 -8.26 -5.46 1.25
C GLN A 120 -7.20 -4.99 2.24
N ASP A 121 -7.55 -3.95 3.00
CA ASP A 121 -6.66 -3.33 3.95
C ASP A 121 -7.12 -3.52 5.40
N GLY A 122 -6.16 -3.80 6.30
CA GLY A 122 -6.36 -3.86 7.75
C GLY A 122 -6.84 -5.22 8.28
N HIS A 123 -6.26 -6.33 7.84
CA HIS A 123 -6.61 -7.68 8.31
C HIS A 123 -6.03 -8.00 9.70
N TRP A 124 -6.86 -8.61 10.56
CA TRP A 124 -6.48 -9.22 11.84
C TRP A 124 -7.53 -10.17 12.39
N ARG A 125 -7.13 -11.04 13.35
CA ARG A 125 -7.99 -11.80 14.28
C ARG A 125 -9.31 -12.31 13.67
N GLY A 126 -9.26 -13.34 12.82
CA GLY A 126 -10.45 -13.96 12.21
C GLY A 126 -10.92 -13.31 10.90
N SER A 127 -10.38 -12.14 10.53
CA SER A 127 -10.75 -11.47 9.28
C SER A 127 -10.46 -12.27 8.00
N ILE A 128 -9.44 -13.13 7.98
CA ILE A 128 -9.14 -14.00 6.82
C ILE A 128 -10.17 -15.14 6.74
N ARG A 129 -10.59 -15.73 7.86
CA ARG A 129 -11.70 -16.71 7.86
C ARG A 129 -12.97 -16.10 7.27
N ARG A 130 -13.26 -14.85 7.64
CA ARG A 130 -14.41 -14.12 7.09
C ARG A 130 -14.24 -13.85 5.60
N ALA A 131 -13.06 -13.39 5.18
CA ALA A 131 -12.76 -13.21 3.76
C ALA A 131 -12.93 -14.53 2.97
N GLN A 132 -12.52 -15.67 3.55
CA GLN A 132 -12.74 -16.99 2.97
C GLN A 132 -14.24 -17.33 2.85
N ALA A 133 -15.03 -17.13 3.90
CA ALA A 133 -16.47 -17.36 3.88
C ALA A 133 -17.21 -16.48 2.85
N LEU A 134 -16.66 -15.31 2.54
CA LEU A 134 -17.14 -14.39 1.51
C LEU A 134 -16.57 -14.68 0.12
N GLY A 135 -15.68 -15.66 -0.03
CA GLY A 135 -15.04 -16.03 -1.29
C GLY A 135 -14.06 -14.98 -1.82
N LEU A 136 -13.47 -14.18 -0.94
CA LEU A 136 -12.59 -13.04 -1.27
C LEU A 136 -11.11 -13.43 -1.44
N LEU A 137 -10.71 -14.61 -0.96
CA LEU A 137 -9.34 -15.12 -1.08
C LEU A 137 -9.02 -15.63 -2.50
N GLY A 138 -7.74 -15.87 -2.80
CA GLY A 138 -7.28 -16.43 -4.07
C GLY A 138 -5.90 -15.91 -4.52
N PRO A 139 -5.36 -16.45 -5.62
CA PRO A 139 -4.05 -16.05 -6.18
C PRO A 139 -3.97 -14.58 -6.60
N ASP A 140 -5.11 -13.97 -6.90
CA ASP A 140 -5.31 -12.58 -7.29
C ASP A 140 -5.73 -11.68 -6.11
N ALA A 141 -5.67 -12.18 -4.87
CA ALA A 141 -5.99 -11.41 -3.66
C ALA A 141 -4.71 -10.97 -2.93
N LEU A 142 -4.65 -9.68 -2.56
CA LEU A 142 -3.58 -9.08 -1.77
C LEU A 142 -4.12 -8.45 -0.47
N LEU A 143 -3.78 -9.04 0.67
CA LEU A 143 -4.25 -8.60 1.99
C LEU A 143 -3.16 -7.87 2.78
N SER A 144 -3.47 -6.67 3.26
CA SER A 144 -2.49 -5.84 3.99
C SER A 144 -2.53 -6.03 5.50
N HIS A 145 -1.38 -5.78 6.12
CA HIS A 145 -1.08 -5.86 7.56
C HIS A 145 -1.11 -7.28 8.13
N CYS A 146 -2.26 -7.95 8.08
CA CYS A 146 -2.44 -9.32 8.53
C CYS A 146 -1.80 -9.59 9.91
N ILE A 147 -2.19 -8.79 10.92
CA ILE A 147 -1.64 -8.87 12.28
C ILE A 147 -2.48 -9.81 13.17
N ASP A 148 -1.83 -10.46 14.15
CA ASP A 148 -2.47 -11.35 15.12
C ASP A 148 -3.39 -12.39 14.45
N LEU A 149 -2.95 -12.97 13.33
CA LEU A 149 -3.67 -14.05 12.66
C LEU A 149 -3.65 -15.32 13.50
N HIS A 150 -4.73 -16.11 13.39
CA HIS A 150 -4.75 -17.47 13.91
C HIS A 150 -4.02 -18.45 12.97
N ASP A 151 -3.59 -19.60 13.50
CA ASP A 151 -2.84 -20.61 12.74
C ASP A 151 -3.61 -21.12 11.50
N ASP A 152 -4.93 -21.26 11.59
CA ASP A 152 -5.76 -21.66 10.47
C ASP A 152 -5.94 -20.54 9.43
N GLU A 153 -5.86 -19.26 9.83
CA GLU A 153 -5.84 -18.14 8.87
C GLU A 153 -4.53 -18.11 8.08
N ILE A 154 -3.42 -18.43 8.73
CA ILE A 154 -2.10 -18.60 8.10
C ILE A 154 -2.18 -19.75 7.08
N ALA A 155 -2.76 -20.89 7.46
CA ALA A 155 -2.97 -22.03 6.56
C ALA A 155 -3.88 -21.67 5.38
N LEU A 156 -5.00 -20.97 5.61
CA LEU A 156 -5.91 -20.51 4.56
C LEU A 156 -5.22 -19.62 3.53
N ALA A 157 -4.31 -18.72 3.96
CA ALA A 157 -3.55 -17.90 3.04
C ALA A 157 -2.71 -18.76 2.08
N ALA A 158 -2.06 -19.81 2.58
CA ALA A 158 -1.30 -20.75 1.75
C ALA A 158 -2.20 -21.60 0.84
N GLU A 159 -3.27 -22.19 1.39
CA GLU A 159 -4.20 -23.06 0.65
C GLU A 159 -4.85 -22.35 -0.55
N THR A 160 -5.14 -21.06 -0.38
CA THR A 160 -5.80 -20.23 -1.40
C THR A 160 -4.82 -19.48 -2.30
N ASP A 161 -3.51 -19.61 -2.06
CA ASP A 161 -2.47 -18.81 -2.70
C ASP A 161 -2.69 -17.29 -2.54
N THR A 162 -3.31 -16.87 -1.43
CA THR A 162 -3.53 -15.45 -1.13
C THR A 162 -2.22 -14.76 -0.77
N LYS A 163 -2.00 -13.58 -1.36
CA LYS A 163 -0.78 -12.78 -1.20
C LYS A 163 -0.92 -11.83 -0.01
N ILE A 164 0.19 -11.54 0.66
CA ILE A 164 0.21 -10.68 1.86
C ILE A 164 1.12 -9.48 1.63
N ALA A 165 0.65 -8.28 1.98
CA ALA A 165 1.48 -7.08 2.09
C ALA A 165 1.82 -6.83 3.56
N HIS A 166 3.06 -7.15 3.94
CA HIS A 166 3.59 -6.88 5.28
C HIS A 166 4.04 -5.41 5.39
N ASN A 167 3.40 -4.66 6.29
CA ASN A 167 3.67 -3.23 6.50
C ASN A 167 4.36 -2.99 7.85
N PRO A 168 5.68 -3.21 7.98
CA PRO A 168 6.37 -3.25 9.27
C PRO A 168 6.44 -1.90 9.99
N SER A 169 6.30 -0.78 9.28
CA SER A 169 6.32 0.57 9.85
C SER A 169 4.94 1.15 10.15
N ALA A 170 3.86 0.44 9.82
CA ALA A 170 2.51 0.89 10.09
C ALA A 170 2.17 0.79 11.59
N ASN A 171 1.25 1.64 12.05
CA ASN A 171 0.68 1.55 13.40
C ASN A 171 0.08 0.17 13.70
N ALA A 172 -0.42 -0.54 12.69
CA ALA A 172 -0.89 -1.93 12.84
C ALA A 172 0.21 -2.85 13.39
N SER A 173 1.46 -2.71 12.93
CA SER A 173 2.60 -3.51 13.40
C SER A 173 3.06 -3.13 14.82
N ILE A 174 2.60 -1.99 15.34
CA ILE A 174 2.73 -1.61 16.76
C ILE A 174 1.63 -2.31 17.58
N ALA A 175 0.41 -2.36 17.06
CA ALA A 175 -0.76 -2.91 17.74
C ALA A 175 -0.83 -4.45 17.76
N GLY A 176 -0.12 -5.12 16.85
CA GLY A 176 -0.10 -6.58 16.76
C GLY A 176 0.99 -7.10 15.84
N ARG A 177 1.08 -8.43 15.70
CA ARG A 177 2.14 -9.10 14.94
C ARG A 177 1.67 -9.76 13.67
N CYS A 178 2.22 -9.31 12.55
CA CYS A 178 2.11 -10.04 11.29
C CYS A 178 3.02 -11.28 11.33
N PRO A 179 2.51 -12.51 11.19
CA PRO A 179 3.32 -13.74 11.19
C PRO A 179 3.98 -13.96 9.82
N ALA A 180 4.67 -12.94 9.30
CA ALA A 180 5.21 -12.92 7.94
C ALA A 180 6.24 -14.04 7.72
N THR A 181 7.09 -14.30 8.70
CA THR A 181 8.10 -15.36 8.66
C THR A 181 7.46 -16.74 8.55
N GLU A 182 6.46 -17.01 9.39
CA GLU A 182 5.74 -18.29 9.41
C GLU A 182 4.94 -18.51 8.12
N MET A 183 4.30 -17.44 7.60
CA MET A 183 3.60 -17.49 6.32
C MET A 183 4.56 -17.84 5.16
N MET A 184 5.76 -17.23 5.13
CA MET A 184 6.76 -17.55 4.10
C MET A 184 7.30 -18.98 4.21
N GLU A 185 7.46 -19.51 5.44
CA GLU A 185 7.92 -20.89 5.66
C GLU A 185 6.97 -21.94 5.07
N ILE A 186 5.68 -21.64 4.99
CA ILE A 186 4.66 -22.50 4.37
C ILE A 186 4.32 -22.11 2.92
N GLY A 187 5.11 -21.22 2.30
CA GLY A 187 5.02 -20.90 0.88
C GLY A 187 4.09 -19.73 0.52
N VAL A 188 3.55 -18.99 1.49
CA VAL A 188 2.79 -17.76 1.20
C VAL A 188 3.73 -16.70 0.66
N CYS A 189 3.34 -16.07 -0.45
CA CYS A 189 4.05 -14.91 -0.97
C CYS A 189 3.74 -13.67 -0.12
N VAL A 190 4.76 -13.21 0.61
CA VAL A 190 4.69 -12.01 1.46
C VAL A 190 5.56 -10.91 0.85
N ALA A 191 4.92 -9.86 0.34
CA ALA A 191 5.57 -8.65 -0.14
C ALA A 191 5.75 -7.62 0.98
N LEU A 192 6.70 -6.71 0.81
CA LEU A 192 6.89 -5.59 1.73
C LEU A 192 6.12 -4.35 1.26
N GLY A 193 5.41 -3.70 2.18
CA GLY A 193 4.69 -2.46 1.91
C GLY A 193 5.00 -1.35 2.93
N SER A 194 4.72 -0.11 2.53
CA SER A 194 4.95 1.09 3.35
C SER A 194 3.73 1.52 4.17
N ASP A 195 2.52 1.10 3.79
CA ASP A 195 1.25 1.64 4.27
C ASP A 195 1.09 3.17 4.02
N ALA A 196 1.66 3.65 2.90
CA ALA A 196 1.67 5.06 2.48
C ALA A 196 2.38 6.03 3.44
N THR A 197 2.60 7.26 2.97
CA THR A 197 3.17 8.34 3.78
C THR A 197 2.16 8.80 4.82
N ALA A 198 2.58 8.83 6.08
CA ALA A 198 1.81 9.30 7.23
C ALA A 198 2.75 10.02 8.22
N PRO A 199 2.24 10.74 9.23
CA PRO A 199 3.11 11.41 10.20
C PRO A 199 4.14 10.51 10.90
N ASP A 200 3.87 9.21 11.00
CA ASP A 200 4.73 8.20 11.63
C ASP A 200 5.68 7.45 10.66
N ARG A 201 5.54 7.63 9.33
CA ARG A 201 6.29 6.87 8.32
C ARG A 201 6.35 7.55 6.95
N SER A 202 7.46 7.35 6.25
CA SER A 202 7.65 7.79 4.85
C SER A 202 7.41 6.64 3.87
N GLY A 203 7.51 6.92 2.57
CA GLY A 203 7.55 5.91 1.50
C GLY A 203 8.94 5.33 1.23
N ASP A 204 9.90 5.46 2.16
CA ASP A 204 11.26 4.92 1.99
C ASP A 204 11.29 3.41 2.24
N MET A 205 11.34 2.63 1.17
CA MET A 205 11.36 1.16 1.24
C MET A 205 12.60 0.60 1.95
N PHE A 206 13.74 1.32 1.97
CA PHE A 206 14.92 0.86 2.72
C PHE A 206 14.68 0.89 4.23
N ARG A 207 14.00 1.91 4.72
CA ARG A 207 13.55 1.98 6.12
C ARG A 207 12.61 0.82 6.45
N HIS A 208 11.69 0.47 5.55
CA HIS A 208 10.76 -0.63 5.78
C HIS A 208 11.48 -1.98 5.83
N MET A 209 12.51 -2.20 5.00
CA MET A 209 13.35 -3.41 5.06
C MET A 209 14.03 -3.55 6.43
N GLN A 210 14.65 -2.48 6.92
CA GLN A 210 15.30 -2.44 8.22
C GLN A 210 14.31 -2.69 9.36
N GLN A 211 13.13 -2.05 9.28
CA GLN A 211 12.07 -2.22 10.27
C GLN A 211 11.57 -3.67 10.30
N ALA A 212 11.34 -4.31 9.15
CA ALA A 212 10.92 -5.71 9.09
C ALA A 212 11.93 -6.64 9.76
N MET A 213 13.22 -6.47 9.45
CA MET A 213 14.29 -7.28 10.09
C MET A 213 14.29 -7.08 11.60
N HIS A 214 14.34 -5.83 12.08
CA HIS A 214 14.37 -5.56 13.52
C HIS A 214 13.13 -6.08 14.23
N TYR A 215 11.97 -5.92 13.61
CA TYR A 215 10.68 -6.37 14.13
C TYR A 215 10.67 -7.87 14.40
N HIS A 216 11.00 -8.68 13.38
CA HIS A 216 10.98 -10.14 13.49
C HIS A 216 12.13 -10.67 14.34
N ARG A 217 13.35 -10.17 14.14
CA ARG A 217 14.52 -10.60 14.93
C ARG A 217 14.33 -10.33 16.42
N ARG A 218 13.70 -9.20 16.77
CA ARG A 218 13.36 -8.91 18.17
C ARG A 218 12.31 -9.88 18.71
N HIS A 219 11.27 -10.18 17.92
CA HIS A 219 10.22 -11.10 18.33
C HIS A 219 10.78 -12.51 18.62
N PHE A 220 11.54 -13.07 17.69
CA PHE A 220 12.11 -14.42 17.82
C PHE A 220 13.38 -14.48 18.69
N ARG A 221 13.94 -13.32 19.05
CA ARG A 221 15.24 -13.19 19.75
C ARG A 221 16.38 -13.89 19.00
N ASP A 222 16.34 -13.76 17.68
CA ASP A 222 17.28 -14.40 16.77
C ASP A 222 17.66 -13.39 15.68
N ALA A 223 18.96 -13.15 15.50
CA ALA A 223 19.47 -12.22 14.50
C ALA A 223 19.49 -12.80 13.08
N ASP A 224 19.36 -14.11 12.93
CA ASP A 224 19.37 -14.80 11.64
C ASP A 224 17.98 -14.86 11.00
N VAL A 225 16.93 -14.60 11.78
CA VAL A 225 15.56 -14.48 11.26
C VAL A 225 15.47 -13.36 10.24
N LEU A 226 14.75 -13.66 9.16
CA LEU A 226 14.55 -12.79 8.01
C LEU A 226 15.89 -12.33 7.40
N PRO A 227 16.60 -13.23 6.69
CA PRO A 227 17.90 -12.95 6.10
C PRO A 227 17.85 -11.78 5.11
N ILE A 228 18.96 -11.07 4.98
CA ILE A 228 19.09 -9.85 4.18
C ILE A 228 18.60 -10.02 2.73
N GLY A 229 19.00 -11.11 2.07
CA GLY A 229 18.56 -11.40 0.70
C GLY A 229 17.05 -11.60 0.60
N ARG A 230 16.46 -12.29 1.59
CA ARG A 230 15.01 -12.53 1.63
C ARG A 230 14.21 -11.25 1.76
N VAL A 231 14.66 -10.31 2.59
CA VAL A 231 14.01 -8.99 2.73
C VAL A 231 14.05 -8.21 1.41
N LEU A 232 15.17 -8.29 0.68
CA LEU A 232 15.28 -7.66 -0.63
C LEU A 232 14.32 -8.30 -1.64
N GLU A 233 14.15 -9.62 -1.61
CA GLU A 233 13.15 -10.33 -2.42
C GLU A 233 11.72 -9.87 -2.10
N MET A 234 11.38 -9.68 -0.82
CA MET A 234 10.07 -9.14 -0.39
C MET A 234 9.76 -7.77 -1.03
N CYS A 235 10.78 -6.93 -1.21
CA CYS A 235 10.66 -5.61 -1.83
C CYS A 235 10.65 -5.63 -3.36
N THR A 236 11.07 -6.72 -3.99
CA THR A 236 11.32 -6.78 -5.44
C THR A 236 10.53 -7.90 -6.09
N ILE A 237 11.04 -9.13 -6.04
CA ILE A 237 10.46 -10.32 -6.66
C ILE A 237 9.06 -10.61 -6.09
N ASP A 238 8.92 -10.65 -4.77
CA ASP A 238 7.63 -10.99 -4.16
C ASP A 238 6.64 -9.83 -4.21
N GLY A 239 7.13 -8.59 -4.26
CA GLY A 239 6.30 -7.43 -4.61
C GLY A 239 5.70 -7.54 -6.01
N ALA A 240 6.49 -7.98 -7.00
CA ALA A 240 6.01 -8.24 -8.35
C ALA A 240 5.00 -9.41 -8.38
N LYS A 241 5.28 -10.52 -7.68
CA LYS A 241 4.37 -11.67 -7.59
C LYS A 241 3.04 -11.31 -6.92
N ALA A 242 3.10 -10.55 -5.82
CA ALA A 242 1.91 -10.10 -5.09
C ALA A 242 0.98 -9.23 -5.95
N LEU A 243 1.53 -8.57 -6.97
CA LEU A 243 0.80 -7.74 -7.93
C LEU A 243 0.50 -8.47 -9.26
N GLY A 244 0.88 -9.74 -9.42
CA GLY A 244 0.72 -10.49 -10.67
C GLY A 244 1.58 -9.96 -11.83
N MET A 245 2.74 -9.38 -11.52
CA MET A 245 3.63 -8.73 -12.49
C MET A 245 5.02 -9.37 -12.55
N ASP A 246 5.24 -10.51 -11.91
CA ASP A 246 6.55 -11.16 -11.78
C ASP A 246 7.12 -11.65 -13.11
N GLU A 247 6.31 -11.96 -14.11
CA GLU A 247 6.78 -12.22 -15.48
C GLU A 247 7.35 -10.96 -16.18
N ARG A 248 7.06 -9.76 -15.65
CA ARG A 248 7.39 -8.48 -16.29
C ARG A 248 8.44 -7.68 -15.52
N ILE A 249 8.45 -7.73 -14.19
CA ILE A 249 9.30 -6.91 -13.32
C ILE A 249 9.77 -7.72 -12.10
N GLY A 250 10.53 -7.08 -11.20
CA GLY A 250 10.92 -7.64 -9.90
C GLY A 250 12.29 -8.31 -9.89
N SER A 251 12.85 -8.65 -11.06
CA SER A 251 14.20 -9.21 -11.19
C SER A 251 14.89 -8.74 -12.48
N LEU A 252 16.23 -8.80 -12.48
CA LEU A 252 17.06 -8.46 -13.63
C LEU A 252 17.31 -9.72 -14.48
N GLU A 253 16.34 -10.05 -15.32
CA GLU A 253 16.38 -11.23 -16.20
C GLU A 253 16.07 -10.81 -17.64
N VAL A 254 16.70 -11.48 -18.61
CA VAL A 254 16.44 -11.22 -20.03
C VAL A 254 14.96 -11.45 -20.33
N GLY A 255 14.31 -10.45 -20.94
CA GLY A 255 12.89 -10.48 -21.29
C GLY A 255 11.99 -9.65 -20.36
N LYS A 256 12.45 -9.32 -19.14
CA LYS A 256 11.72 -8.43 -18.22
C LYS A 256 11.97 -6.95 -18.55
N ALA A 257 11.08 -6.08 -18.07
CA ALA A 257 11.22 -4.64 -18.21
C ALA A 257 12.44 -4.13 -17.42
N ALA A 258 13.13 -3.13 -17.97
CA ALA A 258 14.24 -2.47 -17.31
C ALA A 258 13.74 -1.47 -16.24
N ASP A 259 13.19 -2.02 -15.17
CA ASP A 259 12.85 -1.33 -13.93
C ASP A 259 14.06 -1.49 -12.97
N ILE A 260 15.00 -0.54 -13.04
CA ILE A 260 16.34 -0.66 -12.43
C ILE A 260 16.61 0.52 -11.50
N VAL A 261 17.08 0.24 -10.30
CA VAL A 261 17.54 1.25 -9.34
C VAL A 261 19.04 1.06 -9.10
N THR A 262 19.81 2.15 -9.16
CA THR A 262 21.22 2.14 -8.74
C THR A 262 21.46 3.10 -7.59
N LEU A 263 22.41 2.74 -6.72
CA LEU A 263 22.73 3.49 -5.52
C LEU A 263 24.18 3.99 -5.58
N ASP A 264 24.43 5.17 -5.03
CA ASP A 264 25.77 5.64 -4.72
C ASP A 264 26.22 5.09 -3.37
N LEU A 265 27.12 4.09 -3.40
CA LEU A 265 27.67 3.49 -2.19
C LEU A 265 28.85 4.29 -1.60
N ALA A 266 29.32 5.36 -2.26
CA ALA A 266 30.42 6.20 -1.79
C ALA A 266 29.94 7.24 -0.76
N ARG A 267 29.10 6.82 0.17
CA ARG A 267 28.53 7.65 1.24
C ARG A 267 29.10 7.26 2.60
N PRO A 268 29.33 8.21 3.53
CA PRO A 268 29.94 7.91 4.83
C PRO A 268 29.26 6.78 5.61
N HIS A 269 27.93 6.68 5.59
CA HIS A 269 27.17 5.63 6.31
C HIS A 269 27.17 4.26 5.61
N LEU A 270 27.64 4.19 4.36
CA LEU A 270 27.75 2.95 3.58
C LEU A 270 29.18 2.42 3.50
N GLN A 271 30.15 3.11 4.09
CA GLN A 271 31.56 2.72 4.10
C GLN A 271 31.95 1.94 5.37
N PRO A 272 32.90 0.98 5.29
CA PRO A 272 33.60 0.53 4.08
C PRO A 272 32.67 -0.21 3.10
N GLY A 273 32.88 -0.03 1.79
CA GLY A 273 32.06 -0.57 0.70
C GLY A 273 32.13 -2.09 0.49
N ASN A 274 32.31 -2.87 1.56
CA ASN A 274 32.21 -4.33 1.54
C ASN A 274 30.75 -4.78 1.70
N MET A 275 30.45 -6.03 1.31
CA MET A 275 29.12 -6.65 1.46
C MET A 275 27.99 -5.75 0.91
N PRO A 276 28.00 -5.39 -0.39
CA PRO A 276 27.14 -4.33 -0.94
C PRO A 276 25.64 -4.57 -0.70
N VAL A 277 25.18 -5.83 -0.76
CA VAL A 277 23.77 -6.17 -0.45
C VAL A 277 23.44 -5.91 1.01
N HIS A 278 24.37 -6.21 1.94
CA HIS A 278 24.18 -5.89 3.36
C HIS A 278 24.12 -4.37 3.57
N ARG A 279 24.99 -3.63 2.87
CA ARG A 279 24.99 -2.16 2.92
C ARG A 279 23.67 -1.57 2.44
N LEU A 280 23.18 -2.06 1.31
CA LEU A 280 21.91 -1.66 0.73
C LEU A 280 20.74 -1.92 1.69
N VAL A 281 20.61 -3.14 2.20
CA VAL A 281 19.42 -3.51 3.01
C VAL A 281 19.48 -2.93 4.42
N CYS A 282 20.66 -2.88 5.06
CA CYS A 282 20.78 -2.53 6.48
C CYS A 282 21.05 -1.05 6.74
N PHE A 283 21.59 -0.31 5.77
CA PHE A 283 22.11 1.04 6.02
C PHE A 283 21.70 2.08 4.98
N ALA A 284 21.32 1.68 3.76
CA ALA A 284 20.91 2.65 2.75
C ALA A 284 19.56 3.31 3.08
N ASN A 285 19.31 4.44 2.44
CA ASN A 285 18.04 5.16 2.44
C ASN A 285 17.75 5.74 1.04
N GLY A 286 16.57 6.33 0.86
CA GLY A 286 16.14 6.88 -0.43
C GLY A 286 17.10 7.91 -1.03
N ASN A 287 17.87 8.65 -0.22
CA ASN A 287 18.83 9.65 -0.70
C ASN A 287 20.12 9.05 -1.27
N ASP A 288 20.33 7.74 -1.09
CA ASP A 288 21.46 7.03 -1.69
C ASP A 288 21.17 6.59 -3.14
N VAL A 289 19.92 6.69 -3.58
CA VAL A 289 19.52 6.35 -4.96
C VAL A 289 20.09 7.39 -5.92
N SER A 290 20.91 6.92 -6.87
CA SER A 290 21.53 7.79 -7.88
C SER A 290 20.78 7.75 -9.21
N ASN A 291 20.28 6.59 -9.63
CA ASN A 291 19.57 6.46 -10.90
C ASN A 291 18.36 5.53 -10.76
N VAL A 292 17.30 5.87 -11.47
CA VAL A 292 16.10 5.03 -11.60
C VAL A 292 15.72 4.95 -13.07
N MET A 293 15.60 3.74 -13.58
CA MET A 293 14.98 3.40 -14.85
C MET A 293 13.63 2.74 -14.59
N VAL A 294 12.62 3.09 -15.38
CA VAL A 294 11.33 2.40 -15.41
C VAL A 294 10.99 2.12 -16.86
N GLY A 295 10.83 0.85 -17.22
CA GLY A 295 10.61 0.42 -18.60
C GLY A 295 11.75 0.78 -19.55
N GLY A 296 12.98 0.96 -19.03
CA GLY A 296 14.15 1.41 -19.80
C GLY A 296 14.26 2.93 -19.98
N GLU A 297 13.29 3.70 -19.47
CA GLU A 297 13.34 5.16 -19.46
C GLU A 297 13.97 5.67 -18.15
N MET A 298 14.94 6.57 -18.26
CA MET A 298 15.54 7.23 -17.10
C MET A 298 14.58 8.24 -16.48
N VAL A 299 14.12 7.99 -15.25
CA VAL A 299 13.22 8.90 -14.50
C VAL A 299 13.93 9.67 -13.39
N LEU A 300 15.05 9.14 -12.90
CA LEU A 300 15.99 9.81 -12.00
C LEU A 300 17.40 9.59 -12.53
N ARG A 301 18.19 10.65 -12.68
CA ARG A 301 19.60 10.58 -13.10
C ARG A 301 20.46 11.45 -12.19
N ASP A 302 21.55 10.88 -11.68
CA ASP A 302 22.46 11.55 -10.75
C ASP A 302 21.72 12.23 -9.58
N ALA A 303 20.75 11.50 -9.01
CA ALA A 303 19.86 11.92 -7.93
C ALA A 303 18.97 13.15 -8.26
N ARG A 304 18.67 13.36 -9.55
CA ARG A 304 17.74 14.42 -10.01
C ARG A 304 16.64 13.85 -10.89
N ALA A 305 15.40 14.28 -10.65
CA ALA A 305 14.29 13.92 -11.52
C ALA A 305 14.54 14.40 -12.95
N THR A 306 14.21 13.56 -13.95
CA THR A 306 14.44 13.89 -15.37
C THR A 306 13.22 14.49 -16.05
N ARG A 307 12.05 14.45 -15.39
CA ARG A 307 10.75 14.76 -16.00
C ARG A 307 9.98 15.89 -15.33
N LEU A 308 10.38 16.27 -14.13
CA LEU A 308 9.66 17.21 -13.27
C LEU A 308 10.63 18.17 -12.59
N ASP A 309 10.15 19.38 -12.27
CA ASP A 309 10.82 20.27 -11.32
C ASP A 309 10.40 19.88 -9.90
N GLU A 310 11.33 19.28 -9.14
CA GLU A 310 11.10 18.88 -7.75
C GLU A 310 10.65 20.05 -6.87
N ALA A 311 11.16 21.26 -7.12
CA ALA A 311 10.77 22.44 -6.34
C ALA A 311 9.34 22.88 -6.66
N GLU A 312 8.87 22.69 -7.90
CA GLU A 312 7.47 22.93 -8.28
C GLU A 312 6.54 21.94 -7.58
N VAL A 313 6.84 20.65 -7.66
CA VAL A 313 6.06 19.59 -6.99
C VAL A 313 5.92 19.85 -5.49
N LEU A 314 7.00 20.29 -4.82
CA LEU A 314 6.97 20.61 -3.40
C LEU A 314 6.11 21.86 -3.09
N ARG A 315 6.12 22.88 -3.97
CA ARG A 315 5.25 24.06 -3.80
C ARG A 315 3.78 23.69 -3.97
N ASP A 316 3.45 22.90 -4.98
CA ASP A 316 2.08 22.47 -5.25
C ASP A 316 1.55 21.59 -4.11
N ALA A 317 2.36 20.63 -3.65
CA ALA A 317 2.01 19.79 -2.51
C ALA A 317 1.76 20.62 -1.23
N ALA A 318 2.58 21.66 -0.99
CA ALA A 318 2.38 22.55 0.16
C ALA A 318 1.09 23.38 0.04
N ALA A 319 0.77 23.87 -1.16
CA ALA A 319 -0.47 24.60 -1.43
C ALA A 319 -1.71 23.72 -1.23
N GLU A 320 -1.71 22.51 -1.79
CA GLU A 320 -2.81 21.55 -1.64
C GLU A 320 -2.99 21.08 -0.19
N ALA A 321 -1.88 20.86 0.54
CA ALA A 321 -1.94 20.52 1.96
C ALA A 321 -2.55 21.67 2.79
N ALA A 322 -2.14 22.92 2.53
CA ALA A 322 -2.71 24.09 3.22
C ALA A 322 -4.21 24.23 2.95
N LEU A 323 -4.63 24.06 1.68
CA LEU A 323 -6.03 24.09 1.28
C LEU A 323 -6.85 22.97 1.94
N MET A 324 -6.30 21.75 2.00
CA MET A 324 -6.92 20.63 2.71
C MET A 324 -7.14 20.95 4.19
N VAL A 325 -6.10 21.46 4.87
CA VAL A 325 -6.14 21.82 6.30
C VAL A 325 -7.19 22.90 6.57
N GLU A 326 -7.26 23.94 5.73
CA GLU A 326 -8.26 24.98 5.83
C GLU A 326 -9.68 24.40 5.69
N ARG A 327 -9.91 23.61 4.64
CA ARG A 327 -11.24 23.02 4.34
C ARG A 327 -11.75 22.08 5.42
N MET A 328 -10.87 21.36 6.09
CA MET A 328 -11.24 20.47 7.20
C MET A 328 -11.28 21.16 8.56
N GLY A 329 -10.89 22.45 8.66
CA GLY A 329 -10.78 23.16 9.92
C GLY A 329 -9.70 22.56 10.84
N GLY A 330 -8.64 22.00 10.27
CA GLY A 330 -7.61 21.22 10.98
C GLY A 330 -6.42 22.03 11.50
N ALA A 331 -6.52 23.35 11.55
CA ALA A 331 -5.39 24.21 11.91
C ALA A 331 -4.83 23.90 13.31
N GLN A 332 -5.69 23.55 14.28
CA GLN A 332 -5.25 23.16 15.62
C GLN A 332 -4.45 21.84 15.64
N ASP A 333 -4.68 20.95 14.66
CA ASP A 333 -4.01 19.63 14.62
C ASP A 333 -2.53 19.75 14.22
N LEU A 334 -2.11 20.91 13.71
CA LEU A 334 -0.72 21.22 13.36
C LEU A 334 0.07 21.84 14.53
N ALA A 335 -0.62 22.25 15.60
CA ALA A 335 0.04 22.85 16.75
C ALA A 335 0.80 21.79 17.56
N LEU A 336 1.98 22.14 18.08
CA LEU A 336 2.63 21.30 19.08
C LEU A 336 1.72 21.23 20.31
N PRO A 337 1.29 20.03 20.74
CA PRO A 337 0.43 19.92 21.90
C PRO A 337 1.21 20.31 23.18
N PRO A 338 0.52 20.79 24.23
CA PRO A 338 1.19 21.24 25.47
C PRO A 338 2.05 20.16 26.14
N ASP A 339 1.74 18.88 25.91
CA ASP A 339 2.45 17.71 26.44
C ASP A 339 3.52 17.15 25.48
N PHE A 340 3.87 17.85 24.40
CA PHE A 340 4.82 17.34 23.39
C PHE A 340 6.17 16.87 23.97
N TRP A 341 6.67 17.55 25.01
CA TRP A 341 7.94 17.23 25.68
C TRP A 341 7.78 16.40 26.97
N GLY A 342 6.56 16.02 27.35
CA GLY A 342 6.23 15.46 28.68
C GLY A 342 5.35 14.20 28.64
N GLN A 343 5.55 13.30 29.61
CA GLN A 343 4.86 12.02 29.72
C GLN A 343 3.34 12.20 29.86
N ARG A 344 2.55 11.37 29.16
CA ARG A 344 1.13 11.18 29.49
C ARG A 344 1.01 10.91 30.99
N GLU A 345 0.26 11.73 31.71
CA GLU A 345 -0.01 11.48 33.13
C GLU A 345 -0.53 10.05 33.32
N GLY A 346 0.19 9.22 34.10
CA GLY A 346 -0.33 7.94 34.59
C GLY A 346 0.16 6.63 33.95
N GLN A 347 1.28 6.58 33.23
CA GLN A 347 1.90 5.30 32.83
C GLN A 347 3.29 5.12 33.47
N LEU A 348 3.32 4.42 34.62
CA LEU A 348 4.48 3.73 35.19
C LEU A 348 4.17 2.24 35.33
#